data_AF-A0A7S1G448-F1
#
_entry.id   AF-A0A7S1G448-F1
#
_cell.length_a   1.000
_cell.length_b   1.000
_cell.length_c   1.000
_cell.angle_alpha   90.00
_cell.angle_beta   90.00
_cell.angle_gamma   90.00
#
_symmetry.space_group_name_H-M   'P 1'
#
loop_
_entity.id
_entity.type
_entity.pdbx_description
1 polymer ?
#
loop_
_entity_poly.entity_id
_entity_poly.type
_entity_poly.pdbx_seq_one_letter_code
_entity_poly.pdbx_strand_id
1 'polypeptide(L)'
;MLRVVTGDEAGEAFGLDRPVGEEVAGGVFDASSSSPSGLAFSNGNKTVTSTSGSNTLALLGVGFTSGVHSFAFRIDDDKEGDECSCVGVAIKPVTSFSYDSPSCRMIRGSNGQLYG
;
A
#
# COMPACT_ATOMS: atom_id res chain seq x y z
N MET A 1 -1.70 11.32 -0.62
CA MET A 1 -1.19 10.59 -1.81
C MET A 1 -0.18 9.55 -1.37
N LEU A 2 -0.30 8.30 -1.82
CA LEU A 2 0.60 7.18 -1.50
C LEU A 2 1.25 6.66 -2.79
N ARG A 3 2.55 6.38 -2.76
CA ARG A 3 3.32 5.82 -3.86
C ARG A 3 3.99 4.51 -3.45
N VAL A 4 4.02 3.54 -4.34
CA VAL A 4 4.83 2.33 -4.18
C VAL A 4 6.27 2.66 -4.57
N VAL A 5 7.22 2.32 -3.71
CA VAL A 5 8.65 2.45 -3.98
C VAL A 5 9.19 1.06 -4.34
N THR A 6 9.69 0.90 -5.56
CA THR A 6 10.27 -0.36 -6.06
C THR A 6 11.78 -0.42 -5.80
N GLY A 7 12.34 -1.63 -5.85
CA GLY A 7 13.64 -2.03 -5.27
C GLY A 7 14.82 -1.06 -5.40
N ASP A 8 15.05 -0.42 -6.55
CA ASP A 8 16.19 0.49 -6.73
C ASP A 8 16.04 1.81 -5.94
N GLU A 9 14.82 2.37 -5.83
CA GLU A 9 14.57 3.58 -5.04
C GLU A 9 14.53 3.27 -3.52
N ALA A 10 14.28 2.02 -3.14
CA ALA A 10 14.26 1.58 -1.74
C ALA A 10 15.68 1.37 -1.17
N GLY A 11 16.64 0.93 -1.98
CA GLY A 11 18.04 0.80 -1.57
C GLY A 11 18.66 2.13 -1.15
N GLU A 12 18.42 3.18 -1.93
CA GLU A 12 18.88 4.55 -1.66
C GLU A 12 18.15 5.20 -0.46
N ALA A 13 16.85 4.92 -0.29
CA ALA A 13 16.06 5.51 0.80
C ALA A 13 16.40 4.92 2.19
N PHE A 14 16.94 3.70 2.26
CA PHE A 14 17.14 2.98 3.53
C PHE A 14 18.58 2.53 3.81
N GLY A 15 19.55 2.84 2.94
CA GLY A 15 20.96 2.55 3.19
C GLY A 15 21.27 1.07 3.38
N LEU A 16 20.51 0.19 2.73
CA LEU A 16 20.68 -1.26 2.82
C LEU A 16 21.50 -1.74 1.61
N ASP A 17 22.78 -2.07 1.82
CA ASP A 17 23.74 -2.61 0.82
C ASP A 17 23.46 -4.07 0.42
N ARG A 18 22.19 -4.49 0.41
CA ARG A 18 21.80 -5.85 0.05
C ARG A 18 21.20 -5.83 -1.34
N PRO A 19 21.58 -6.74 -2.27
CA PRO A 19 20.89 -6.87 -3.54
C PRO A 19 19.42 -7.17 -3.25
N VAL A 20 18.56 -6.19 -3.49
CA VAL A 20 17.12 -6.37 -3.43
C VAL A 20 16.82 -7.39 -4.52
N GLY A 21 16.28 -8.54 -4.13
CA GLY A 21 15.92 -9.61 -5.06
C GLY A 21 15.11 -9.03 -6.21
N GLU A 22 15.37 -9.56 -7.41
CA GLU A 22 14.70 -9.33 -8.70
C GLU A 22 13.44 -8.45 -8.60
N GLU A 23 13.45 -7.30 -9.30
CA GLU A 23 12.30 -6.42 -9.47
C GLU A 23 11.08 -7.27 -9.86
N VAL A 24 10.22 -7.58 -8.89
CA VAL A 24 8.94 -8.19 -9.22
C VAL A 24 8.17 -7.09 -9.92
N ALA A 25 7.98 -7.25 -11.24
CA ALA A 25 7.26 -6.37 -12.16
C ALA A 25 5.75 -6.18 -11.83
N GLY A 26 5.39 -6.20 -10.55
CA GLY A 26 4.03 -6.25 -10.02
C GLY A 26 3.70 -5.16 -9.01
N GLY A 27 4.59 -4.19 -8.74
CA GLY A 27 4.38 -3.09 -7.79
C GLY A 27 3.36 -2.03 -8.23
N VAL A 28 2.40 -2.38 -9.09
CA VAL A 28 1.30 -1.49 -9.51
C VAL A 28 0.01 -1.87 -8.77
N PHE A 29 -0.76 -0.85 -8.44
CA PHE A 29 -2.09 -1.04 -7.91
C PHE A 29 -3.06 -1.55 -8.98
N ASP A 30 -3.94 -2.45 -8.57
CA ASP A 30 -5.01 -2.99 -9.39
C ASP A 30 -6.35 -2.41 -8.93
N ALA A 31 -6.93 -1.55 -9.76
CA ALA A 31 -8.21 -0.92 -9.49
C ALA A 31 -9.36 -1.93 -9.36
N SER A 32 -9.28 -3.09 -10.03
CA SER A 32 -10.34 -4.11 -9.98
C SER A 32 -10.36 -4.90 -8.66
N SER A 33 -9.21 -5.03 -8.00
CA SER A 33 -9.09 -5.60 -6.66
C SER A 33 -9.29 -4.57 -5.54
N SER A 34 -9.24 -3.27 -5.85
CA SER A 34 -9.28 -2.17 -4.89
C SER A 34 -10.72 -1.73 -4.58
N SER A 35 -10.90 -0.73 -3.70
CA SER A 35 -12.21 -0.11 -3.49
C SER A 35 -12.80 0.39 -4.81
N PRO A 36 -14.10 0.13 -5.08
CA PRO A 36 -14.72 0.46 -6.36
C PRO A 36 -14.89 1.96 -6.59
N SER A 37 -14.77 2.78 -5.55
CA SER A 37 -14.84 4.24 -5.60
C SER A 37 -13.96 4.87 -4.51
N GLY A 38 -13.76 6.19 -4.60
CA GLY A 38 -12.99 6.95 -3.61
C GLY A 38 -11.47 6.86 -3.77
N LEU A 39 -10.98 6.35 -4.90
CA LEU A 39 -9.56 6.24 -5.23
C LEU A 39 -9.30 6.80 -6.63
N ALA A 40 -8.24 7.60 -6.76
CA ALA A 40 -7.70 8.05 -8.03
C ALA A 40 -6.30 7.45 -8.22
N PHE A 41 -6.12 6.70 -9.31
CA PHE A 41 -4.86 6.06 -9.68
C PHE A 41 -4.12 6.93 -10.70
N SER A 42 -2.81 7.10 -10.52
CA SER A 42 -1.96 7.88 -11.42
C SER A 42 -0.58 7.25 -11.56
N ASN A 43 0.27 7.84 -12.41
CA ASN A 43 1.64 7.37 -12.64
C ASN A 43 1.72 5.88 -13.02
N GLY A 44 0.88 5.46 -13.97
CA GLY A 44 0.80 4.05 -14.38
C GLY A 44 0.38 3.12 -13.24
N ASN A 45 -0.56 3.57 -12.40
CA ASN A 45 -1.02 2.89 -11.18
C ASN A 45 0.07 2.63 -10.13
N LYS A 46 1.16 3.42 -10.10
CA LYS A 46 2.15 3.37 -9.01
C LYS A 46 1.85 4.33 -7.86
N THR A 47 0.87 5.21 -8.07
CA THR A 47 0.43 6.23 -7.12
C THR A 47 -1.08 6.18 -6.96
N VAL A 48 -1.55 6.32 -5.72
CA VAL A 48 -2.96 6.38 -5.38
C VAL A 48 -3.25 7.57 -4.49
N THR A 49 -4.36 8.24 -4.78
CA THR A 49 -4.91 9.33 -3.97
C THR A 49 -6.30 8.94 -3.52
N SER A 50 -6.56 8.96 -2.21
CA SER A 50 -7.92 8.88 -1.69
C SER A 50 -8.67 10.15 -2.07
N THR A 51 -9.88 9.99 -2.59
CA THR A 51 -10.82 11.08 -2.89
C THR A 51 -12.07 11.01 -2.00
N SER A 52 -12.05 10.13 -1.00
CA SER A 52 -13.17 9.84 -0.10
C SER A 52 -12.81 10.18 1.35
N GLY A 53 -13.81 10.65 2.12
CA GLY A 53 -13.71 10.77 3.58
C GLY A 53 -14.03 9.47 4.34
N SER A 54 -14.37 8.40 3.62
CA SER A 54 -14.63 7.06 4.17
C SER A 54 -13.46 6.12 3.89
N ASN A 55 -13.38 5.02 4.65
CA ASN A 55 -12.37 3.99 4.45
C ASN A 55 -12.37 3.46 3.00
N THR A 56 -11.18 3.43 2.40
CA THR A 56 -10.90 2.83 1.09
C THR A 56 -9.59 2.05 1.17
N LEU A 57 -9.43 1.03 0.34
CA LEU A 57 -8.19 0.26 0.20
C LEU A 57 -7.75 0.22 -1.25
N ALA A 58 -6.49 0.53 -1.48
CA ALA A 58 -5.80 0.29 -2.74
C ALA A 58 -4.93 -0.97 -2.60
N LEU A 59 -5.12 -1.93 -3.51
CA LEU A 59 -4.43 -3.22 -3.48
C LEU A 59 -3.52 -3.37 -4.69
N LEU A 60 -2.33 -3.94 -4.47
CA LEU A 60 -1.42 -4.32 -5.55
C LEU A 60 -2.03 -5.42 -6.42
N GLY A 61 -1.70 -5.44 -7.71
CA GLY A 61 -2.13 -6.51 -8.62
C GLY A 61 -1.54 -7.88 -8.31
N VAL A 62 -0.42 -7.90 -7.59
CA VAL A 62 0.29 -9.13 -7.20
C VAL A 62 0.10 -9.46 -5.73
N GLY A 63 0.18 -10.75 -5.42
CA GLY A 63 0.20 -11.27 -4.05
C GLY A 63 1.33 -12.27 -3.88
N PHE A 64 1.48 -12.75 -2.65
CA PHE A 64 2.54 -13.68 -2.27
C PHE A 64 1.92 -14.96 -1.68
N THR A 65 2.48 -16.13 -1.99
CA THR A 65 1.97 -17.43 -1.48
C THR A 65 2.99 -18.17 -0.61
N SER A 66 4.28 -17.85 -0.73
CA SER A 66 5.37 -18.47 0.04
C SER A 66 6.62 -17.59 0.03
N GLY A 67 7.57 -17.85 0.92
CA GLY A 67 8.84 -17.12 1.01
C GLY A 67 8.79 -15.86 1.88
N VAL A 68 9.87 -15.07 1.81
CA VAL A 68 10.02 -13.79 2.52
C VAL A 68 10.01 -12.67 1.49
N HIS A 69 9.17 -11.67 1.71
CA HIS A 69 8.96 -10.54 0.81
C HIS A 69 9.12 -9.22 1.55
N SER A 70 9.64 -8.22 0.85
CA SER A 70 9.74 -6.84 1.33
C SER A 70 9.14 -5.90 0.31
N PHE A 71 8.39 -4.91 0.78
CA PHE A 71 7.82 -3.85 -0.03
C PHE A 71 7.88 -2.55 0.75
N ALA A 72 7.89 -1.42 0.03
CA ALA A 72 7.91 -0.10 0.61
C ALA A 72 6.81 0.76 0.01
N PHE A 73 6.18 1.57 0.87
CA PHE A 73 5.27 2.62 0.47
C PHE A 73 5.82 3.96 0.94
N ARG A 74 5.75 4.98 0.08
CA ARG A 74 6.04 6.37 0.42
C ARG A 74 4.72 7.12 0.50
N ILE A 75 4.47 7.78 1.62
CA ILE A 75 3.38 8.73 1.75
C ILE A 75 3.89 10.04 1.15
N ASP A 76 3.36 10.41 -0.01
CA ASP A 76 3.70 11.66 -0.70
C ASP A 76 3.00 12.86 -0.05
N ASP A 77 1.80 12.64 0.48
CA ASP A 77 0.97 13.67 1.12
C ASP A 77 -0.03 13.01 2.08
N ASP A 78 -0.13 13.53 3.30
CA ASP A 78 -1.18 13.20 4.26
C ASP A 78 -1.48 14.46 5.08
N LYS A 79 -2.68 14.56 5.62
CA LYS A 79 -3.13 15.78 6.28
C LYS A 79 -2.61 15.82 7.71
N GLU A 80 -1.73 16.80 7.98
CA GLU A 80 -1.18 17.02 9.32
C GLU A 80 -2.28 17.15 10.38
N GLY A 81 -2.19 16.36 11.45
CA GLY A 81 -3.14 16.34 12.57
C GLY A 81 -4.45 15.59 12.29
N ASP A 82 -4.57 14.96 11.13
CA ASP A 82 -5.72 14.16 10.68
C ASP A 82 -5.25 12.99 9.81
N GLU A 83 -4.04 12.47 10.08
CA GLU A 83 -3.44 11.45 9.23
C GLU A 83 -4.19 10.12 9.40
N CYS A 84 -4.73 9.65 8.28
CA CYS A 84 -5.56 8.46 8.23
C CYS A 84 -5.00 7.37 7.32
N SER A 85 -3.79 7.54 6.80
CA SER A 85 -3.15 6.54 5.95
C SER A 85 -2.75 5.30 6.75
N CYS A 86 -3.15 4.13 6.25
CA CYS A 86 -2.75 2.82 6.72
C CYS A 86 -2.02 2.08 5.60
N VAL A 87 -0.95 1.36 5.93
CA VAL A 87 -0.19 0.54 4.97
C VAL A 87 -0.01 -0.87 5.51
N GLY A 88 0.05 -1.86 4.63
CA GLY A 88 0.17 -3.25 5.06
C GLY A 88 -0.25 -4.24 3.97
N VAL A 89 -0.80 -5.37 4.40
CA VAL A 89 -1.21 -6.47 3.53
C VAL A 89 -2.70 -6.81 3.70
N ALA A 90 -3.30 -7.38 2.66
CA ALA A 90 -4.67 -7.89 2.71
C ALA A 90 -4.77 -9.23 1.99
N ILE A 91 -5.70 -10.08 2.45
CA ILE A 91 -6.05 -11.35 1.83
C ILE A 91 -7.10 -11.08 0.76
N LYS A 92 -6.79 -11.43 -0.49
CA LYS A 92 -7.75 -11.34 -1.60
C LYS A 92 -8.59 -12.63 -1.70
N PRO A 93 -9.87 -12.55 -2.13
CA PRO A 93 -10.61 -11.31 -2.38
C PRO A 93 -10.99 -10.61 -1.08
N VAL A 94 -10.85 -9.27 -1.04
CA VAL A 94 -11.35 -8.47 0.09
C VAL A 94 -12.86 -8.31 -0.03
N THR A 95 -13.56 -8.53 1.08
CA THR A 95 -15.03 -8.37 1.18
C THR A 95 -15.43 -7.10 1.91
N SER A 96 -14.47 -6.42 2.54
CA SER A 96 -14.61 -5.12 3.20
C SER A 96 -13.38 -4.29 2.91
N PHE A 97 -13.59 -3.00 2.62
CA PHE A 97 -12.52 -2.04 2.34
C PHE A 97 -12.16 -1.18 3.56
N SER A 98 -12.40 -1.71 4.76
CA SER A 98 -11.90 -1.14 6.00
C SER A 98 -10.49 -1.64 6.28
N TYR A 99 -9.58 -0.76 6.70
CA TYR A 99 -8.25 -1.14 7.18
C TYR A 99 -8.28 -2.04 8.42
N ASP A 100 -9.42 -2.06 9.13
CA ASP A 100 -9.70 -2.89 10.30
C ASP A 100 -10.53 -4.15 9.97
N SER A 101 -10.57 -4.55 8.69
CA SER A 101 -11.19 -5.80 8.29
C SER A 101 -10.35 -7.00 8.77
N PRO A 102 -10.96 -8.13 9.18
CA PRO A 102 -10.27 -9.38 9.51
C PRO A 102 -9.32 -9.92 8.42
N SER A 103 -9.50 -9.46 7.18
CA SER A 103 -8.68 -9.83 6.02
C SER A 103 -7.42 -8.97 5.86
N CYS A 104 -7.23 -7.95 6.68
CA CYS A 104 -6.17 -6.96 6.57
C CYS A 104 -5.16 -7.10 7.72
N ARG A 105 -3.93 -6.68 7.49
CA ARG A 105 -2.92 -6.47 8.54
C ARG A 105 -2.24 -5.16 8.22
N MET A 106 -2.62 -4.10 8.93
CA MET A 106 -2.25 -2.74 8.60
C MET A 106 -1.55 -2.06 9.78
N ILE A 107 -0.58 -1.21 9.48
CA ILE A 107 -0.05 -0.22 10.42
C ILE A 107 -0.58 1.16 10.03
N ARG A 108 -1.07 1.91 11.02
CA ARG A 108 -1.56 3.28 10.80
C ARG A 108 -0.45 4.30 11.01
N GLY A 109 -0.31 5.23 10.06
CA GLY A 109 0.75 6.23 10.05
C GLY A 109 0.73 7.18 11.27
N SER A 110 -0.44 7.66 11.69
CA SER A 110 -0.57 8.66 12.76
C SER A 110 -0.18 8.16 14.16
N ASN A 111 -0.42 6.88 14.45
CA ASN A 111 -0.30 6.38 15.82
C ASN A 111 0.50 5.07 15.95
N GLY A 112 0.97 4.50 14.83
CA GLY A 112 1.73 3.25 14.81
C GLY A 112 0.94 2.02 15.26
N GLN A 113 -0.38 2.13 15.45
CA GLN A 113 -1.21 1.01 15.88
C GLN A 113 -1.41 0.00 14.74
N LEU A 114 -1.57 -1.26 15.13
CA LEU A 114 -1.87 -2.36 14.23
C LEU A 114 -3.39 -2.60 14.18
N TYR A 115 -3.89 -2.89 12.97
CA TYR A 115 -5.31 -3.12 12.69
C TYR A 115 -5.52 -4.38 11.84
N GLY A 116 -6.74 -4.93 11.93
CA GLY A 116 -7.24 -6.06 11.14
C GLY A 116 -7.40 -7.39 11.87
#